data_AF-A0AB39V2T9-F1
#
_entry.id   AF-A0AB39V2T9-F1
#
_cell.length_a   1.000
_cell.length_b   1.000
_cell.length_c   1.000
_cell.angle_alpha   90.00
_cell.angle_beta   90.00
_cell.angle_gamma   90.00
#
_symmetry.space_group_name_H-M   'P 1'
#
loop_
_entity.id
_entity.type
_entity.pdbx_description
1 polymer ?
#
loop_
_entity_poly.entity_id
_entity_poly.type
_entity_poly.pdbx_seq_one_letter_code
_entity_poly.pdbx_strand_id
1 'polypeptide(L)'
;MGESYKEYGLKPVAEYPKKIMSPAGEPVYVAEAWCYSHMVGNIKVKFNDKGVITELKAEPTIVIGDDLFEVKNDKGESSQLQGKERENIIKYVNSRKDIKFVKEDPTAQKVLARYKAEKNELGKKEIGNITQEIPGGSANRIPNDKNPEGSLATTLVSETVLRMLKNMGTGNIDIVIMNSGETRISLTPGKISYLVKLLQLLEEKE
;
A
#
# COMPACT_ATOMS: atom_id res chain seq x y z
N MET A 1 -14.06 -5.80 -7.16
CA MET A 1 -14.97 -4.67 -6.83
C MET A 1 -15.70 -4.24 -8.10
N GLY A 2 -17.03 -4.08 -8.07
CA GLY A 2 -17.86 -3.82 -9.27
C GLY A 2 -17.84 -2.36 -9.75
N GLU A 3 -18.61 -2.04 -10.80
CA GLU A 3 -18.53 -0.72 -11.45
C GLU A 3 -18.95 0.47 -10.57
N SER A 4 -19.84 0.27 -9.58
CA SER A 4 -20.33 1.33 -8.69
C SER A 4 -19.19 2.06 -7.95
N TYR A 5 -18.06 1.39 -7.75
CA TYR A 5 -16.90 1.96 -7.07
C TYR A 5 -16.15 3.03 -7.88
N LYS A 6 -16.45 3.20 -9.18
CA LYS A 6 -15.94 4.33 -9.98
C LYS A 6 -16.38 5.68 -9.40
N GLU A 7 -17.53 5.73 -8.70
CA GLU A 7 -18.03 6.92 -8.01
C GLU A 7 -17.06 7.43 -6.93
N TYR A 8 -16.23 6.54 -6.37
CA TYR A 8 -15.18 6.90 -5.40
C TYR A 8 -13.83 7.19 -6.08
N GLY A 9 -13.78 7.31 -7.41
CA GLY A 9 -12.54 7.49 -8.16
C GLY A 9 -11.68 6.22 -8.28
N LEU A 10 -12.22 5.05 -7.88
CA LEU A 10 -11.51 3.77 -8.02
C LEU A 10 -11.60 3.22 -9.45
N LYS A 11 -10.71 2.29 -9.78
CA LYS A 11 -10.59 1.68 -11.12
C LYS A 11 -10.96 0.18 -11.07
N PRO A 12 -12.24 -0.17 -10.91
CA PRO A 12 -12.66 -1.57 -10.91
C PRO A 12 -12.37 -2.22 -12.26
N VAL A 13 -11.86 -3.46 -12.23
CA VAL A 13 -11.44 -4.21 -13.43
C VAL A 13 -12.56 -5.14 -13.93
N ALA A 14 -13.42 -5.62 -13.03
CA ALA A 14 -14.52 -6.52 -13.35
C ALA A 14 -15.62 -6.44 -12.28
N GLU A 15 -16.81 -6.93 -12.62
CA GLU A 15 -17.91 -7.09 -11.67
C GLU A 15 -17.54 -7.98 -10.47
N TYR A 16 -18.21 -7.75 -9.34
CA TYR A 16 -17.98 -8.51 -8.10
C TYR A 16 -19.20 -9.33 -7.68
N PRO A 17 -19.12 -10.68 -7.68
CA PRO A 17 -18.10 -11.49 -8.32
C PRO A 17 -18.25 -11.53 -9.85
N LYS A 18 -17.17 -11.84 -10.55
CA LYS A 18 -17.22 -12.13 -11.99
C LYS A 18 -17.76 -13.55 -12.19
N LYS A 19 -18.91 -13.66 -12.85
CA LYS A 19 -19.46 -14.96 -13.27
C LYS A 19 -18.78 -15.43 -14.56
N ILE A 20 -18.34 -16.67 -14.58
CA ILE A 20 -17.86 -17.41 -15.75
C ILE A 20 -18.56 -18.78 -15.80
N MET A 21 -18.47 -19.48 -16.92
CA MET A 21 -19.01 -20.82 -17.07
C MET A 21 -17.87 -21.83 -17.12
N SER A 22 -18.02 -22.96 -16.41
CA SER A 22 -17.10 -24.09 -16.51
C SER A 22 -17.26 -24.80 -17.86
N PRO A 23 -16.30 -25.65 -18.28
CA PRO A 23 -16.46 -26.51 -19.45
C PRO A 23 -17.68 -27.44 -19.38
N ALA A 24 -18.16 -27.76 -18.17
CA ALA A 24 -19.37 -28.57 -17.95
C ALA A 24 -20.68 -27.76 -18.03
N GLY A 25 -20.61 -26.45 -18.28
CA GLY A 25 -21.79 -25.57 -18.37
C GLY A 25 -22.33 -25.12 -17.01
N GLU A 26 -21.55 -25.22 -15.93
CA GLU A 26 -21.95 -24.80 -14.59
C GLU A 26 -21.40 -23.40 -14.25
N PRO A 27 -22.12 -22.59 -13.44
CA PRO A 27 -21.67 -21.26 -13.09
C PRO A 27 -20.52 -21.29 -12.07
N VAL A 28 -19.46 -20.54 -12.34
CA VAL A 28 -18.32 -20.30 -11.45
C VAL A 28 -18.21 -18.80 -11.17
N TYR A 29 -17.98 -18.43 -9.92
CA TYR A 29 -17.89 -17.03 -9.50
C TYR A 29 -16.51 -16.74 -8.93
N VAL A 30 -15.81 -15.79 -9.54
CA VAL A 30 -14.46 -15.37 -9.17
C VAL A 30 -14.52 -14.00 -8.50
N ALA A 31 -13.95 -13.88 -7.30
CA ALA A 31 -14.01 -12.67 -6.50
C ALA A 31 -12.63 -12.30 -5.97
N GLU A 32 -12.35 -11.01 -5.94
CA GLU A 32 -11.18 -10.43 -5.29
C GLU A 32 -11.60 -9.16 -4.55
N ALA A 33 -11.12 -9.03 -3.30
CA ALA A 33 -11.47 -7.95 -2.38
C ALA A 33 -10.34 -6.92 -2.25
N TRP A 34 -9.79 -6.51 -3.39
CA TRP A 34 -8.75 -5.48 -3.48
C TRP A 34 -7.49 -5.79 -2.66
N CYS A 35 -6.80 -4.77 -2.14
CA CYS A 35 -5.53 -4.91 -1.44
C CYS A 35 -5.50 -4.16 -0.09
N TYR A 36 -4.47 -4.43 0.71
CA TYR A 36 -4.11 -3.68 1.94
C TYR A 36 -5.23 -3.54 2.97
N SER A 37 -6.10 -4.55 3.08
CA SER A 37 -7.24 -4.56 4.00
C SER A 37 -8.25 -3.42 3.80
N HIS A 38 -8.21 -2.72 2.67
CA HIS A 38 -9.14 -1.61 2.39
C HIS A 38 -10.58 -2.06 2.14
N MET A 39 -10.79 -3.32 1.79
CA MET A 39 -12.10 -3.88 1.46
C MET A 39 -12.29 -5.24 2.09
N VAL A 40 -13.51 -5.48 2.60
CA VAL A 40 -13.97 -6.80 3.02
C VAL A 40 -14.87 -7.36 1.92
N GLY A 41 -14.49 -8.51 1.37
CA GLY A 41 -15.32 -9.27 0.46
C GLY A 41 -16.41 -10.04 1.21
N ASN A 42 -17.67 -9.84 0.84
CA ASN A 42 -18.80 -10.55 1.44
C ASN A 42 -19.69 -11.14 0.33
N ILE A 43 -19.87 -12.46 0.34
CA ILE A 43 -20.70 -13.16 -0.62
C ILE A 43 -21.51 -14.21 0.14
N LYS A 44 -22.84 -14.16 -0.02
CA LYS A 44 -23.77 -15.18 0.44
C LYS A 44 -24.20 -16.02 -0.75
N VAL A 45 -24.05 -17.33 -0.64
CA VAL A 45 -24.36 -18.29 -1.69
C VAL A 45 -25.38 -19.31 -1.20
N LYS A 46 -26.27 -19.75 -2.10
CA LYS A 46 -27.08 -20.96 -1.91
C LYS A 46 -26.67 -22.00 -2.93
N PHE A 47 -26.58 -23.24 -2.47
CA PHE A 47 -26.30 -24.40 -3.30
C PHE A 47 -27.54 -25.28 -3.38
N ASN A 48 -27.71 -25.98 -4.49
CA ASN A 48 -28.64 -27.11 -4.57
C ASN A 48 -28.00 -28.40 -4.04
N ASP A 49 -28.77 -29.49 -4.03
CA ASP A 49 -28.32 -30.81 -3.54
C ASP A 49 -27.16 -31.41 -4.34
N LYS A 50 -26.84 -30.85 -5.52
CA LYS A 50 -25.70 -31.24 -6.36
C LYS A 50 -24.48 -30.34 -6.15
N GLY A 51 -24.53 -29.37 -5.23
CA GLY A 51 -23.44 -28.44 -4.96
C GLY A 51 -23.31 -27.30 -5.99
N VAL A 52 -24.31 -27.09 -6.85
CA VAL A 52 -24.31 -25.99 -7.83
C VAL A 52 -24.93 -24.74 -7.22
N ILE A 53 -24.30 -23.58 -7.43
CA ILE A 53 -24.80 -22.29 -6.95
C ILE A 53 -26.08 -21.91 -7.69
N THR A 54 -27.17 -21.76 -6.96
CA THR A 54 -28.50 -21.36 -7.47
C THR A 54 -28.82 -19.89 -7.20
N GLU A 55 -28.33 -19.34 -6.10
CA GLU A 55 -28.45 -17.94 -5.75
C GLU A 55 -27.13 -17.41 -5.19
N LEU A 56 -26.82 -16.15 -5.53
CA LEU A 56 -25.65 -15.45 -5.02
C LEU A 56 -26.00 -13.99 -4.74
N LYS A 57 -25.66 -13.52 -3.54
CA LYS A 57 -25.73 -12.11 -3.15
C LYS A 57 -24.35 -11.65 -2.69
N ALA A 58 -23.80 -10.63 -3.35
CA ALA A 58 -22.51 -10.07 -3.02
C ALA A 58 -22.63 -8.63 -2.51
N GLU A 59 -21.91 -8.33 -1.44
CA GLU A 59 -21.91 -7.02 -0.77
C GLU A 59 -20.47 -6.66 -0.34
N PRO A 60 -19.52 -6.49 -1.28
CA PRO A 60 -18.20 -6.00 -0.92
C PRO A 60 -18.32 -4.65 -0.21
N THR A 61 -17.43 -4.37 0.75
CA THR A 61 -17.52 -3.14 1.55
C THR A 61 -16.14 -2.54 1.74
N ILE A 62 -15.96 -1.27 1.38
CA ILE A 62 -14.78 -0.48 1.75
C ILE A 62 -14.87 -0.11 3.23
N VAL A 63 -13.76 -0.27 3.94
CA VAL A 63 -13.65 0.08 5.36
C VAL A 63 -12.77 1.33 5.52
N ILE A 64 -13.28 2.32 6.24
CA ILE A 64 -12.58 3.58 6.52
C ILE A 64 -12.73 3.98 7.99
N GLY A 65 -11.79 4.79 8.48
CA GLY A 65 -11.89 5.52 9.75
C GLY A 65 -12.76 6.77 9.62
N ASP A 66 -13.21 7.33 10.74
CA ASP A 66 -14.05 8.54 10.81
C ASP A 66 -13.34 9.76 11.44
N ASP A 67 -12.03 9.63 11.69
CA ASP A 67 -11.19 10.55 12.45
C ASP A 67 -10.39 11.53 11.57
N LEU A 68 -10.01 11.12 10.36
CA LEU A 68 -9.13 11.89 9.47
C LEU A 68 -9.82 12.19 8.13
N PHE A 69 -10.28 13.44 7.98
CA PHE A 69 -10.77 13.95 6.69
C PHE A 69 -9.96 15.19 6.35
N GLU A 70 -9.07 15.11 5.36
CA GLU A 70 -8.26 16.25 4.94
C GLU A 70 -8.64 16.73 3.55
N VAL A 71 -8.59 18.05 3.37
CA VAL A 71 -8.68 18.69 2.06
C VAL A 71 -7.43 19.51 1.80
N LYS A 72 -6.98 19.51 0.55
CA LYS A 72 -5.90 20.39 0.09
C LYS A 72 -6.51 21.64 -0.52
N ASN A 73 -5.98 22.80 -0.13
CA ASN A 73 -6.31 24.07 -0.78
C ASN A 73 -5.56 24.21 -2.12
N ASP A 74 -5.81 25.31 -2.85
CA ASP A 74 -5.16 25.58 -4.15
C ASP A 74 -3.63 25.72 -4.06
N LYS A 75 -3.08 25.93 -2.86
CA LYS A 75 -1.64 25.97 -2.59
C LYS A 75 -1.06 24.60 -2.23
N GLY A 76 -1.89 23.56 -2.18
CA GLY A 76 -1.51 22.19 -1.82
C GLY A 76 -1.41 21.93 -0.32
N GLU A 77 -1.80 22.88 0.54
CA GLU A 77 -1.74 22.74 2.00
C GLU A 77 -2.94 21.91 2.48
N SER A 78 -2.66 20.84 3.24
CA SER A 78 -3.70 20.00 3.85
C SER A 78 -4.28 20.67 5.10
N SER A 79 -5.60 20.63 5.25
CA SER A 79 -6.30 20.98 6.48
C SER A 79 -7.39 19.97 6.81
N GLN A 80 -7.61 19.73 8.10
CA GLN A 80 -8.67 18.86 8.58
C GLN A 80 -10.03 19.51 8.33
N LEU A 81 -10.94 18.76 7.73
CA LEU A 81 -12.32 19.16 7.48
C LEU A 81 -13.09 19.26 8.79
N GLN A 82 -13.82 20.37 8.94
CA GLN A 82 -14.61 20.65 10.13
C GLN A 82 -16.02 21.10 9.76
N GLY A 83 -16.90 21.15 10.76
CA GLY A 83 -18.26 21.66 10.62
C GLY A 83 -19.10 20.90 9.59
N LYS A 84 -19.91 21.66 8.84
CA LYS A 84 -20.97 21.13 7.97
C LYS A 84 -20.46 20.23 6.84
N GLU A 85 -19.26 20.48 6.33
CA GLU A 85 -18.67 19.65 5.26
C GLU A 85 -18.32 18.26 5.76
N ARG A 86 -17.69 18.16 6.94
CA ARG A 86 -17.45 16.87 7.61
C ARG A 86 -18.75 16.12 7.88
N GLU A 87 -19.77 16.82 8.39
CA GLU A 87 -21.09 16.21 8.63
C GLU A 87 -21.74 15.66 7.35
N ASN A 88 -21.59 16.37 6.23
CA ASN A 88 -22.11 15.93 4.94
C ASN A 88 -21.41 14.66 4.44
N ILE A 89 -20.08 14.56 4.60
CA ILE A 89 -19.32 13.35 4.25
C ILE A 89 -19.78 12.17 5.10
N ILE A 90 -19.93 12.37 6.41
CA ILE A 90 -20.40 11.32 7.32
C ILE A 90 -21.80 10.83 6.91
N LYS A 91 -22.72 11.76 6.61
CA LYS A 91 -24.06 11.42 6.11
C LYS A 91 -24.02 10.69 4.78
N TYR A 92 -23.17 11.14 3.86
CA TYR A 92 -22.99 10.48 2.57
C TYR A 92 -22.53 9.04 2.76
N VAL A 93 -21.43 8.80 3.48
CA VAL A 93 -20.93 7.44 3.75
C VAL A 93 -21.99 6.57 4.43
N ASN A 94 -22.68 7.08 5.45
CA ASN A 94 -23.72 6.31 6.16
C ASN A 94 -24.96 5.98 5.31
N SER A 95 -25.19 6.71 4.21
CA SER A 95 -26.28 6.41 3.26
C SER A 95 -25.95 5.24 2.31
N ARG A 96 -24.67 4.84 2.27
CA ARG A 96 -24.15 3.83 1.36
C ARG A 96 -24.11 2.44 2.00
N LYS A 97 -24.14 1.42 1.16
CA LYS A 97 -24.01 0.01 1.59
C LYS A 97 -22.61 -0.56 1.36
N ASP A 98 -21.89 0.05 0.42
CA ASP A 98 -20.64 -0.37 -0.19
C ASP A 98 -19.38 0.28 0.41
N ILE A 99 -19.55 1.24 1.34
CA ILE A 99 -18.51 1.89 2.13
C ILE A 99 -19.02 2.13 3.55
N LYS A 100 -18.20 1.91 4.57
CA LYS A 100 -18.60 2.08 5.98
C LYS A 100 -17.45 2.56 6.85
N PHE A 101 -17.82 3.37 7.84
CA PHE A 101 -16.97 3.62 9.01
C PHE A 101 -16.91 2.39 9.89
N VAL A 102 -15.71 1.95 10.24
CA VAL A 102 -15.51 0.79 11.10
C VAL A 102 -14.67 1.22 12.30
N LYS A 103 -15.20 0.97 13.50
CA LYS A 103 -14.43 1.16 14.73
C LYS A 103 -13.44 0.03 14.90
N GLU A 104 -12.26 0.38 15.39
CA GLU A 104 -11.22 -0.59 15.71
C GLU A 104 -11.72 -1.58 16.77
N ASP A 105 -11.42 -2.87 16.57
CA ASP A 105 -11.74 -3.92 17.54
C ASP A 105 -10.76 -3.87 18.73
N PRO A 106 -11.23 -3.81 19.98
CA PRO A 106 -10.36 -3.71 21.15
C PRO A 106 -9.37 -4.89 21.32
N THR A 107 -9.71 -6.08 20.82
CA THR A 107 -8.82 -7.25 20.87
C THR A 107 -7.71 -7.12 19.83
N ALA A 108 -8.07 -6.74 18.60
CA ALA A 108 -7.11 -6.46 17.54
C ALA A 108 -6.17 -5.31 17.91
N GLN A 109 -6.68 -4.24 18.53
CA GLN A 109 -5.87 -3.12 19.03
C GLN A 109 -4.78 -3.60 20.00
N LYS A 110 -5.10 -4.51 20.94
CA LYS A 110 -4.11 -5.05 21.88
C LYS A 110 -3.02 -5.83 21.17
N VAL A 111 -3.38 -6.62 20.15
CA VAL A 111 -2.42 -7.37 19.32
C VAL A 111 -1.53 -6.41 18.52
N LEU A 112 -2.12 -5.39 17.90
CA LEU A 112 -1.39 -4.36 17.14
C LEU A 112 -0.45 -3.56 18.03
N ALA A 113 -0.88 -3.18 19.24
CA ALA A 113 -0.05 -2.44 20.19
C ALA A 113 1.21 -3.24 20.56
N ARG A 114 1.07 -4.55 20.81
CA ARG A 114 2.23 -5.43 21.05
C ARG A 114 3.19 -5.44 19.86
N TYR A 115 2.68 -5.74 18.66
CA TYR A 115 3.55 -5.79 17.47
C TYR A 115 4.14 -4.43 17.11
N LYS A 116 3.47 -3.31 17.39
CA LYS A 116 4.02 -1.97 17.21
C LYS A 116 5.22 -1.73 18.10
N ALA A 117 5.16 -2.15 19.37
CA ALA A 117 6.28 -2.09 20.29
C ALA A 117 7.44 -2.97 19.83
N GLU A 118 7.17 -4.23 19.47
CA GLU A 118 8.19 -5.15 18.95
C GLU A 118 8.84 -4.64 17.66
N LYS A 119 8.04 -4.11 16.71
CA LYS A 119 8.53 -3.50 15.47
C LYS A 119 9.48 -2.35 15.75
N ASN A 120 9.14 -1.49 16.71
CA ASN A 120 10.00 -0.36 17.08
C ASN A 120 11.34 -0.83 17.65
N GLU A 121 11.36 -1.86 18.50
CA GLU A 121 12.61 -2.40 19.04
C GLU A 121 13.43 -3.12 17.97
N LEU A 122 12.79 -3.93 17.11
CA LEU A 122 13.47 -4.57 15.98
C LEU A 122 14.04 -3.54 15.02
N GLY A 123 13.31 -2.45 14.76
CA GLY A 123 13.73 -1.40 13.84
C GLY A 123 14.97 -0.62 14.30
N LYS A 124 15.31 -0.67 15.60
CA LYS A 124 16.54 -0.08 16.16
C LYS A 124 17.77 -0.97 16.00
N LYS A 125 17.60 -2.29 15.79
CA LYS A 125 18.72 -3.23 15.73
C LYS A 125 19.64 -2.88 14.56
N GLU A 126 20.93 -2.93 14.83
CA GLU A 126 21.97 -2.74 13.82
C GLU A 126 21.92 -3.89 12.81
N ILE A 127 21.86 -3.55 11.54
CA ILE A 127 21.83 -4.51 10.42
C ILE A 127 23.10 -4.44 9.58
N GLY A 128 24.00 -3.51 9.88
CA GLY A 128 25.25 -3.34 9.18
C GLY A 128 25.93 -2.02 9.52
N ASN A 129 27.03 -1.75 8.82
CA ASN A 129 27.84 -0.55 9.00
C ASN A 129 28.31 -0.03 7.64
N ILE A 130 28.17 1.27 7.43
CA ILE A 130 28.68 1.96 6.24
C ILE A 130 30.08 2.49 6.57
N THR A 131 31.06 2.18 5.74
CA THR A 131 32.46 2.56 6.00
C THR A 131 32.88 3.84 5.27
N GLN A 132 32.20 4.20 4.19
CA GLN A 132 32.46 5.38 3.37
C GLN A 132 31.14 6.03 2.97
N GLU A 133 31.15 7.34 2.71
CA GLU A 133 29.96 8.01 2.24
C GLU A 133 29.50 7.44 0.89
N ILE A 134 28.20 7.20 0.76
CA ILE A 134 27.56 6.77 -0.48
C ILE A 134 26.66 7.94 -0.95
N PRO A 135 27.08 8.71 -1.98
CA PRO A 135 26.34 9.87 -2.45
C PRO A 135 24.92 9.54 -2.90
N GLY A 136 23.96 10.33 -2.44
CA GLY A 136 22.55 10.24 -2.80
C GLY A 136 21.85 11.59 -2.65
N GLY A 137 20.53 11.61 -2.66
CA GLY A 137 19.75 12.85 -2.57
C GLY A 137 19.87 13.77 -3.79
N SER A 138 19.18 14.91 -3.73
CA SER A 138 18.97 15.78 -4.90
C SER A 138 20.26 16.23 -5.60
N ALA A 139 21.30 16.56 -4.82
CA ALA A 139 22.57 17.07 -5.34
C ALA A 139 23.36 16.06 -6.20
N ASN A 140 23.10 14.75 -6.02
CA ASN A 140 23.84 13.68 -6.68
C ASN A 140 23.01 12.95 -7.76
N ARG A 141 21.79 13.42 -8.04
CA ARG A 141 20.86 12.75 -8.96
C ARG A 141 21.42 12.58 -10.38
N ILE A 142 22.16 13.57 -10.85
CA ILE A 142 22.78 13.61 -12.18
C ILE A 142 24.30 13.76 -11.98
N PRO A 143 25.11 12.88 -12.58
CA PRO A 143 26.55 13.03 -12.62
C PRO A 143 27.01 14.41 -13.10
N ASN A 144 28.07 14.95 -12.49
CA ASN A 144 28.66 16.24 -12.85
C ASN A 144 30.14 16.29 -12.45
N ASP A 145 30.82 17.40 -12.76
CA ASP A 145 32.26 17.55 -12.50
C ASP A 145 32.66 17.35 -11.03
N LYS A 146 31.76 17.63 -10.07
CA LYS A 146 32.02 17.45 -8.63
C LYS A 146 31.73 16.03 -8.15
N ASN A 147 30.85 15.31 -8.83
CA ASN A 147 30.54 13.91 -8.58
C ASN A 147 30.26 13.18 -9.91
N PRO A 148 31.31 12.68 -10.58
CA PRO A 148 31.19 12.04 -11.89
C PRO A 148 30.40 10.73 -11.88
N GLU A 149 30.25 10.09 -10.72
CA GLU A 149 29.49 8.83 -10.56
C GLU A 149 28.00 9.09 -10.28
N GLY A 150 27.64 10.32 -9.87
CA GLY A 150 26.29 10.66 -9.45
C GLY A 150 25.85 9.87 -8.21
N SER A 151 24.62 9.34 -8.23
CA SER A 151 23.97 8.76 -7.05
C SER A 151 24.32 7.28 -6.90
N LEU A 152 25.44 6.99 -6.25
CA LEU A 152 25.80 5.62 -5.88
C LEU A 152 24.78 4.99 -4.92
N ALA A 153 24.03 5.79 -4.16
CA ALA A 153 22.93 5.30 -3.34
C ALA A 153 21.83 4.67 -4.22
N THR A 154 21.55 5.24 -5.40
CA THR A 154 20.59 4.69 -6.36
C THR A 154 21.08 3.36 -6.92
N THR A 155 22.38 3.25 -7.24
CA THR A 155 23.01 2.00 -7.66
C THR A 155 22.88 0.93 -6.57
N LEU A 156 23.22 1.25 -5.32
CA LEU A 156 23.11 0.33 -4.19
C LEU A 156 21.68 -0.22 -4.00
N VAL A 157 20.66 0.64 -4.07
CA VAL A 157 19.27 0.20 -3.93
C VAL A 157 18.86 -0.64 -5.13
N SER A 158 19.25 -0.25 -6.35
CA SER A 158 18.97 -1.02 -7.57
C SER A 158 19.58 -2.42 -7.52
N GLU A 159 20.83 -2.55 -7.07
CA GLU A 159 21.49 -3.84 -6.86
C GLU A 159 20.78 -4.69 -5.81
N THR A 160 20.31 -4.07 -4.72
CA THR A 160 19.55 -4.77 -3.67
C THR A 160 18.23 -5.32 -4.23
N VAL A 161 17.51 -4.54 -5.03
CA VAL A 161 16.28 -4.98 -5.70
C VAL A 161 16.57 -6.09 -6.71
N LEU A 162 17.61 -5.94 -7.54
CA LEU A 162 18.03 -6.97 -8.50
C LEU A 162 18.36 -8.28 -7.78
N ARG A 163 19.11 -8.22 -6.68
CA ARG A 163 19.45 -9.38 -5.86
C ARG A 163 18.20 -10.03 -5.26
N MET A 164 17.25 -9.25 -4.76
CA MET A 164 15.98 -9.81 -4.24
C MET A 164 15.20 -10.51 -5.35
N LEU A 165 15.04 -9.89 -6.51
CA LEU A 165 14.28 -10.47 -7.63
C LEU A 165 14.93 -11.74 -8.20
N LYS A 166 16.27 -11.80 -8.23
CA LYS A 166 17.01 -13.00 -8.64
C LYS A 166 16.86 -14.16 -7.65
N ASN A 167 16.83 -13.89 -6.34
CA ASN A 167 16.84 -14.94 -5.32
C ASN A 167 15.47 -15.33 -4.78
N MET A 168 14.50 -14.41 -4.82
CA MET A 168 13.16 -14.59 -4.23
C MET A 168 12.03 -14.32 -5.23
N GLY A 169 12.33 -13.69 -6.37
CA GLY A 169 11.37 -13.40 -7.42
C GLY A 169 11.29 -14.52 -8.46
N THR A 170 11.01 -14.14 -9.70
CA THR A 170 10.91 -15.07 -10.83
C THR A 170 12.27 -15.67 -11.25
N GLY A 171 13.39 -15.19 -10.69
CA GLY A 171 14.75 -15.60 -11.03
C GLY A 171 15.26 -15.05 -12.38
N ASN A 172 14.35 -14.74 -13.30
CA ASN A 172 14.65 -14.28 -14.66
C ASN A 172 14.64 -12.74 -14.77
N ILE A 173 15.51 -12.07 -14.01
CA ILE A 173 15.68 -10.61 -14.06
C ILE A 173 17.15 -10.28 -14.26
N ASP A 174 17.47 -9.61 -15.35
CA ASP A 174 18.84 -9.25 -15.69
C ASP A 174 19.22 -7.83 -15.23
N ILE A 175 18.27 -6.89 -15.27
CA ILE A 175 18.48 -5.47 -15.05
C ILE A 175 17.36 -4.89 -14.19
N VAL A 176 17.72 -3.97 -13.29
CA VAL A 176 16.80 -3.08 -12.58
C VAL A 176 17.18 -1.64 -12.90
N ILE A 177 16.17 -0.81 -13.17
CA ILE A 177 16.34 0.63 -13.40
C ILE A 177 15.55 1.37 -12.31
N MET A 178 16.20 2.33 -11.66
CA MET A 178 15.57 3.22 -10.68
C MET A 178 15.94 4.66 -10.98
N ASN A 179 15.00 5.59 -10.81
CA ASN A 179 15.30 7.01 -10.84
C ASN A 179 15.99 7.43 -9.53
N SER A 180 17.00 8.30 -9.64
CA SER A 180 17.73 8.82 -8.48
C SER A 180 16.91 9.76 -7.59
N GLY A 181 15.69 10.09 -8.02
CA GLY A 181 14.67 10.77 -7.22
C GLY A 181 14.26 9.99 -5.96
N GLU A 182 14.26 8.65 -6.02
CA GLU A 182 13.80 7.77 -4.94
C GLU A 182 14.79 7.64 -3.78
N THR A 183 16.06 7.96 -4.01
CA THR A 183 17.09 7.94 -2.95
C THR A 183 17.29 9.35 -2.41
N ARG A 184 16.68 9.63 -1.25
CA ARG A 184 16.44 10.98 -0.74
C ARG A 184 17.64 11.61 -0.04
N ILE A 185 18.58 10.82 0.46
CA ILE A 185 19.77 11.30 1.19
C ILE A 185 21.05 10.60 0.71
N SER A 186 22.20 11.23 0.96
CA SER A 186 23.47 10.49 1.02
C SER A 186 23.50 9.61 2.25
N LEU A 187 24.12 8.44 2.14
CA LEU A 187 24.36 7.58 3.29
C LEU A 187 25.76 7.87 3.85
N THR A 188 25.80 8.40 5.07
CA THR A 188 27.06 8.70 5.76
C THR A 188 27.63 7.45 6.45
N PRO A 189 28.95 7.42 6.73
CA PRO A 189 29.56 6.34 7.51
C PRO A 189 28.88 6.09 8.86
N GLY A 190 29.06 4.88 9.38
CA GLY A 190 28.53 4.41 10.65
C GLY A 190 27.39 3.40 10.51
N LYS A 191 26.92 2.95 11.67
CA LYS A 191 25.91 1.90 11.83
C LYS A 191 24.61 2.23 11.10
N ILE A 192 23.97 1.22 10.54
CA ILE A 192 22.65 1.29 9.90
C ILE A 192 21.64 0.42 10.65
N SER A 193 20.40 0.89 10.72
CA SER A 193 19.25 0.11 11.17
C SER A 193 18.06 0.40 10.26
N TYR A 194 16.90 -0.19 10.54
CA TYR A 194 15.70 0.12 9.76
C TYR A 194 15.21 1.55 10.04
N LEU A 195 15.11 1.93 11.32
CA LEU A 195 14.67 3.26 11.76
C LEU A 195 15.71 4.36 11.50
N VAL A 196 16.99 3.99 11.44
CA VAL A 196 18.08 4.94 11.23
C VAL A 196 18.71 4.70 9.86
N LYS A 197 18.64 5.72 9.00
CA LYS A 197 19.12 5.74 7.61
C LYS A 197 18.26 5.00 6.58
N LEU A 198 17.80 3.76 6.79
CA LEU A 198 17.06 3.05 5.73
C LEU A 198 15.71 3.68 5.38
N LEU A 199 14.86 3.94 6.38
CA LEU A 199 13.59 4.65 6.12
C LEU A 199 13.85 6.04 5.53
N GLN A 200 14.82 6.79 6.08
CA GLN A 200 15.17 8.13 5.60
C GLN A 200 15.74 8.14 4.16
N LEU A 201 16.30 7.03 3.70
CA LEU A 201 16.81 6.89 2.34
C LEU A 201 15.69 6.86 1.32
N LEU A 202 14.57 6.20 1.64
CA LEU A 202 13.51 5.88 0.68
C LEU A 202 12.23 6.69 0.91
N GLU A 203 12.00 7.16 2.13
CA GLU A 203 10.81 7.95 2.46
C GLU A 203 11.09 9.45 2.29
N GLU A 204 10.12 10.12 1.65
CA GLU A 204 10.01 11.56 1.69
C GLU A 204 9.55 11.94 3.09
N LYS A 205 10.34 12.75 3.81
CA LYS A 205 9.81 13.44 4.99
C LYS A 205 8.87 14.52 4.45
N GLU A 206 7.56 14.26 4.51
CA GLU A 206 6.54 15.30 4.42
C GLU A 206 6.68 16.31 5.58
#